data_AF-X5ZFA4-F1
#
_entry.id   AF-X5ZFA4-F1
#
_cell.length_a   1.000
_cell.length_b   1.000
_cell.length_c   1.000
_cell.angle_alpha   90.00
_cell.angle_beta   90.00
_cell.angle_gamma   90.00
#
_symmetry.space_group_name_H-M   'P 1'
#
loop_
_entity.id
_entity.type
_entity.pdbx_description
1 polymer ?
#
loop_
_entity_poly.entity_id
_entity_poly.type
_entity_poly.pdbx_seq_one_letter_code
_entity_poly.pdbx_strand_id
1 'polypeptide(L)' 'MRSTWGRIADLIEGQPDLGDYRTAAYVASIRQVADAYEAIGI' A
#
# COMPACT_ATOMS: atom_id res chain seq x y z
N MET A 1 6.87 -6.55 -10.70
CA MET A 1 7.78 -5.75 -9.84
C MET A 1 7.70 -4.24 -10.12
N ARG A 2 7.82 -3.76 -11.36
CA ARG A 2 7.68 -2.32 -11.69
C ARG A 2 6.34 -1.71 -11.24
N SER A 3 5.24 -2.48 -11.31
CA SER A 3 3.91 -2.07 -10.85
C SER A 3 3.80 -1.92 -9.33
N THR A 4 4.43 -2.80 -8.55
CA THR A 4 4.46 -2.72 -7.08
C THR A 4 5.26 -1.50 -6.63
N TRP A 5 6.39 -1.24 -7.28
CA TRP A 5 7.20 -0.06 -7.00
C TRP A 5 6.45 1.24 -7.30
N GLY A 6 5.80 1.34 -8.46
CA GLY A 6 4.97 2.52 -8.80
C GLY A 6 3.93 2.81 -7.71
N ARG A 7 3.18 1.78 -7.30
CA ARG A 7 2.16 1.92 -6.25
C ARG A 7 2.72 2.39 -4.90
N ILE A 8 3.92 1.95 -4.51
CA ILE A 8 4.57 2.37 -3.26
C ILE A 8 5.08 3.81 -3.37
N ALA A 9 5.63 4.20 -4.52
CA ALA A 9 6.08 5.56 -4.76
C ALA A 9 4.90 6.54 -4.74
N ASP A 10 3.82 6.23 -5.47
CA ASP A 10 2.58 7.01 -5.48
C ASP A 10 1.99 7.16 -4.05
N LEU A 11 2.13 6.11 -3.23
CA LEU A 11 1.64 6.11 -1.85
C LEU A 11 2.41 7.10 -0.97
N ILE A 12 3.74 7.19 -1.14
CA ILE A 12 4.58 8.15 -0.40
C ILE A 12 4.32 9.58 -0.86
N GLU A 13 4.17 9.79 -2.16
CA GLU A 13 3.83 11.12 -2.69
C GLU A 13 2.46 11.59 -2.20
N GLY A 14 1.48 10.69 -2.11
CA GLY A 14 0.14 10.99 -1.62
C GLY A 14 -0.01 11.03 -0.09
N GLN A 15 0.88 10.38 0.65
CA GLN A 15 0.88 10.33 2.12
C GLN A 15 2.31 10.49 2.65
N PRO A 16 2.83 11.74 2.67
CA PRO A 16 4.21 12.01 3.09
C PRO A 16 4.47 11.62 4.56
N ASP A 17 3.42 11.57 5.39
CA ASP A 17 3.50 11.16 6.81
C ASP A 17 3.92 9.69 6.99
N LEU A 18 3.86 8.86 5.93
CA LEU A 18 4.39 7.49 5.95
C LEU A 18 5.90 7.46 6.12
N GLY A 19 6.61 8.55 5.80
CA GLY A 19 8.00 8.82 6.15
C GLY A 19 9.07 7.97 5.44
N ASP A 20 8.76 6.71 5.10
CA ASP A 20 9.71 5.79 4.50
C ASP A 20 9.07 4.71 3.62
N TYR A 21 9.86 4.18 2.70
CA TYR A 21 9.44 3.18 1.71
C TYR A 21 9.05 1.83 2.31
N ARG A 22 9.60 1.46 3.48
CA ARG A 22 9.26 0.21 4.16
C ARG A 22 7.86 0.31 4.76
N THR A 23 7.57 1.40 5.46
CA THR A 23 6.23 1.69 6.01
C THR A 23 5.21 1.76 4.88
N ALA A 24 5.53 2.42 3.77
CA ALA A 24 4.67 2.46 2.59
C ALA A 24 4.43 1.07 1.97
N ALA A 25 5.45 0.21 1.90
CA ALA A 25 5.30 -1.17 1.43
C ALA A 25 4.38 -2.00 2.34
N TYR A 26 4.49 -1.83 3.67
CA TYR A 26 3.58 -2.48 4.61
C TYR A 26 2.14 -2.01 4.43
N VAL A 27 1.91 -0.70 4.34
CA VAL A 27 0.58 -0.14 4.11
C VAL A 27 -0.03 -0.63 2.80
N ALA A 28 0.74 -0.64 1.71
CA ALA A 28 0.27 -1.17 0.43
C ALA A 28 -0.12 -2.65 0.52
N SER A 29 0.64 -3.45 1.27
CA SER A 29 0.38 -4.88 1.47
C SER A 29 -0.86 -5.11 2.35
N ILE A 30 -1.00 -4.35 3.43
CA ILE A 30 -2.15 -4.42 4.34
C ILE A 30 -3.43 -4.03 3.60
N ARG A 31 -3.41 -2.95 2.82
CA ARG A 31 -4.57 -2.54 2.01
C ARG A 31 -4.99 -3.64 1.04
N GLN A 32 -4.04 -4.22 0.31
CA GLN A 32 -4.34 -5.32 -0.60
C GLN A 32 -5.03 -6.51 0.09
N VAL A 33 -4.60 -6.84 1.31
CA VAL A 33 -5.21 -7.92 2.10
C VAL A 33 -6.58 -7.49 2.63
N ALA A 34 -6.71 -6.28 3.15
CA ALA A 34 -7.97 -5.73 3.65
C ALA A 34 -9.04 -5.68 2.55
N ASP A 35 -8.69 -5.22 1.35
CA ASP A 35 -9.58 -5.20 0.18
C ASP A 35 -10.07 -6.61 -0.16
N ALA A 36 -9.20 -7.63 0.01
CA ALA A 36 -9.58 -9.02 -0.22
C ALA A 36 -10.54 -9.56 0.84
N TYR A 37 -10.40 -9.15 2.10
CA TYR A 37 -11.35 -9.48 3.17
C TYR A 37 -12.70 -8.77 2.97
N GLU A 38 -12.68 -7.48 2.60
CA GLU A 38 -13.88 -6.71 2.29
C GLU A 38 -14.65 -7.33 1.11
N ALA A 39 -13.94 -7.78 0.07
CA ALA A 39 -14.53 -8.45 -1.08
C ALA A 39 -15.26 -9.76 -0.75
N ILE A 40 -14.92 -10.42 0.36
CA ILE A 40 -15.60 -11.64 0.85
C ILE A 40 -16.58 -11.34 2.00
N GLY A 41 -16.80 -10.07 2.33
CA GLY A 41 -17.78 -9.63 3.33
C GLY A 41 -17.36 -9.89 4.78
N ILE A 42 -16.05 -9.92 5.06
CA ILE A 42 -15.47 -10.07 6.40
C ILE A 42 -14.92 -8.72 6.89
#